data_AF-A0A2V2DI38-F1
#
_entry.id   AF-A0A2V2DI38-F1
#
_cell.length_a   1.000
_cell.length_b   1.000
_cell.length_c   1.000
_cell.angle_alpha   90.00
_cell.angle_beta   90.00
_cell.angle_gamma   90.00
#
_symmetry.space_group_name_H-M   'P 1'
#
loop_
_entity.id
_entity.type
_entity.pdbx_description
1 polymer ?
#
loop_
_entity_poly.entity_id
_entity_poly.type
_entity_poly.pdbx_seq_one_letter_code
_entity_poly.pdbx_strand_id
1 'polypeptide(L)'
;MKKKATAVLTAILVFSMSLPVWAAPSPSIVGTPGAQIVIDDSAVLETAPTTATLTAGVSSDRSAVLGGTTFRNAAGQTVDTGAVRLVVEPVSAAQLQQSAAELSAAMASPVMQIFNYTGKQTLNMTDSQGNLNVIKNVLISVRDQADNLLSINGAVAPAFTVQEILGKNELRAGETIQAFYRRADGSWIALPVVIQNGAIAISIPSFGDYANVVFVIAKGTSVTTIPGSAMTSPNT
;
A
#
# COMPACT_ATOMS: atom_id res chain seq x y z
N MET A 1 -19.57 -2.51 13.15
CA MET A 1 -18.47 -2.79 12.19
C MET A 1 -17.06 -2.71 12.80
N LYS A 2 -16.88 -2.19 14.04
CA LYS A 2 -15.58 -1.95 14.70
C LYS A 2 -14.63 -3.17 14.82
N LYS A 3 -15.15 -4.38 15.02
CA LYS A 3 -14.30 -5.59 15.19
C LYS A 3 -13.63 -6.07 13.91
N LYS A 4 -14.13 -5.68 12.73
CA LYS A 4 -13.70 -6.25 11.45
C LYS A 4 -12.34 -5.68 11.03
N ALA A 5 -12.21 -4.36 11.01
CA ALA A 5 -10.97 -3.70 10.62
C ALA A 5 -9.84 -4.10 11.57
N THR A 6 -10.01 -4.00 12.89
CA THR A 6 -8.99 -4.44 13.88
C THR A 6 -8.47 -5.85 13.60
N ALA A 7 -9.32 -6.82 13.21
CA ALA A 7 -8.86 -8.16 12.83
C ALA A 7 -7.99 -8.18 11.58
N VAL A 8 -8.32 -7.37 10.55
CA VAL A 8 -7.50 -7.21 9.34
C VAL A 8 -6.14 -6.59 9.68
N LEU A 9 -6.13 -5.58 10.56
CA LEU A 9 -4.90 -4.93 11.00
C LEU A 9 -4.02 -5.86 11.88
N THR A 10 -4.62 -6.67 12.73
CA THR A 10 -3.87 -7.68 13.47
C THR A 10 -3.30 -8.74 12.53
N ALA A 11 -4.07 -9.19 11.54
CA ALA A 11 -3.61 -10.14 10.55
C ALA A 11 -2.43 -9.58 9.73
N ILE A 12 -2.48 -8.32 9.30
CA ILE A 12 -1.37 -7.72 8.53
C ILE A 12 -0.10 -7.55 9.39
N LEU A 13 -0.25 -7.13 10.66
CA LEU A 13 0.90 -6.98 11.56
C LEU A 13 1.52 -8.35 11.90
N VAL A 14 0.69 -9.36 12.19
CA VAL A 14 1.17 -10.74 12.39
C VAL A 14 1.86 -11.25 11.14
N PHE A 15 1.27 -11.04 9.95
CA PHE A 15 1.88 -11.41 8.68
C PHE A 15 3.23 -10.70 8.46
N SER A 16 3.34 -9.41 8.82
CA SER A 16 4.60 -8.66 8.75
C SER A 16 5.66 -9.13 9.75
N MET A 17 5.26 -9.66 10.91
CA MET A 17 6.16 -10.20 11.93
C MET A 17 6.58 -11.65 11.67
N SER A 18 5.68 -12.46 11.09
CA SER A 18 5.88 -13.90 10.91
C SER A 18 6.79 -14.25 9.75
N LEU A 19 7.27 -13.26 9.00
CA LEU A 19 8.22 -13.47 7.93
C LEU A 19 9.64 -13.36 8.50
N PRO A 20 10.36 -14.47 8.76
CA PRO A 20 11.80 -14.43 8.53
C PRO A 20 12.01 -13.95 7.09
N VAL A 21 13.09 -13.21 6.81
CA VAL A 21 13.52 -12.86 5.45
C VAL A 21 13.87 -14.15 4.70
N TRP A 22 12.84 -14.88 4.29
CA TRP A 22 12.85 -15.95 3.33
C TRP A 22 11.92 -15.45 2.26
N ALA A 23 12.54 -14.98 1.18
CA ALA A 23 11.89 -14.47 0.00
C ALA A 23 10.79 -15.45 -0.40
N ALA A 24 9.54 -15.07 -0.14
CA ALA A 24 8.45 -15.59 -0.91
C ALA A 24 8.73 -15.19 -2.37
N PRO A 25 8.56 -16.10 -3.33
CA PRO A 25 8.69 -15.77 -4.73
C PRO A 25 7.83 -14.56 -5.08
N SER A 26 8.45 -13.60 -5.75
CA SER A 26 7.68 -12.62 -6.50
C SER A 26 7.01 -13.36 -7.66
N PRO A 27 5.68 -13.32 -7.85
CA PRO A 27 5.11 -13.80 -9.10
C PRO A 27 5.72 -12.99 -10.25
N SER A 28 5.95 -13.67 -11.36
CA SER A 28 6.36 -13.02 -12.60
C SER A 28 5.28 -12.01 -13.01
N ILE A 29 5.69 -10.75 -13.19
CA ILE A 29 4.84 -9.77 -13.86
C ILE A 29 4.70 -10.26 -15.30
N VAL A 30 3.49 -10.55 -15.75
CA VAL A 30 3.26 -10.89 -17.15
C VAL A 30 3.14 -9.58 -17.94
N GLY A 31 4.31 -9.04 -18.32
CA GLY A 31 4.45 -7.86 -19.17
C GLY A 31 5.22 -6.72 -18.50
N THR A 32 6.26 -6.22 -19.18
CA THR A 32 6.82 -4.90 -18.87
C THR A 32 5.75 -3.85 -19.13
N PRO A 33 5.52 -2.88 -18.22
CA PRO A 33 4.61 -1.78 -18.49
C PRO A 33 4.97 -1.08 -19.82
N GLY A 34 3.98 -0.88 -20.68
CA GLY A 34 4.08 0.03 -21.81
C GLY A 34 4.32 1.46 -21.33
N ALA A 35 4.87 2.32 -22.18
CA ALA A 35 5.25 3.69 -21.84
C ALA A 35 4.07 4.63 -21.49
N GLN A 36 2.85 4.10 -21.42
CA GLN A 36 1.64 4.86 -21.16
C GLN A 36 1.02 4.43 -19.82
N ILE A 37 0.50 5.41 -19.09
CA ILE A 37 -0.16 5.25 -17.80
C ILE A 37 -1.65 5.40 -18.09
N VAL A 38 -2.44 4.37 -17.84
CA VAL A 38 -3.89 4.51 -17.85
C VAL A 38 -4.30 4.65 -16.41
N ILE A 39 -4.62 5.88 -16.05
CA ILE A 39 -5.29 6.18 -14.81
C ILE A 39 -6.77 5.94 -15.08
N ASP A 40 -7.40 5.04 -14.32
CA ASP A 40 -8.84 4.89 -14.40
C ASP A 40 -9.49 6.15 -13.82
N ASP A 41 -9.78 7.13 -14.69
CA ASP A 41 -10.41 8.42 -14.35
C ASP A 41 -11.80 8.24 -13.70
N SER A 42 -12.38 7.04 -13.76
CA SER A 42 -13.63 6.70 -13.07
C SER A 42 -13.42 6.40 -11.57
N ALA A 43 -12.19 6.07 -11.18
CA ALA A 43 -11.73 5.88 -9.79
C ALA A 43 -10.95 7.09 -9.25
N VAL A 44 -10.42 7.94 -10.14
CA VAL A 44 -9.94 9.28 -9.79
C VAL A 44 -11.14 10.08 -9.30
N LEU A 45 -11.20 10.25 -7.99
CA LEU A 45 -12.14 11.14 -7.31
C LEU A 45 -12.34 12.41 -8.14
N GLU A 46 -13.57 12.62 -8.63
CA GLU A 46 -14.07 13.90 -9.09
C GLU A 46 -13.55 14.97 -8.12
N THR A 47 -12.59 15.78 -8.56
CA THR A 47 -11.92 16.81 -7.75
C THR A 47 -11.40 16.28 -6.40
N ALA A 48 -10.16 15.75 -6.39
CA ALA A 48 -9.49 15.33 -5.16
C ALA A 48 -9.71 16.36 -4.02
N PRO A 49 -10.32 15.99 -2.88
CA PRO A 49 -10.55 16.93 -1.80
C PRO A 49 -9.21 17.45 -1.30
N THR A 50 -9.03 18.77 -1.17
CA THR A 50 -7.78 19.38 -0.67
C THR A 50 -7.60 19.20 0.85
N THR A 51 -8.22 18.18 1.43
CA THR A 51 -8.34 17.97 2.88
C THR A 51 -8.10 16.50 3.19
N ALA A 52 -7.46 16.23 4.33
CA ALA A 52 -7.23 14.88 4.83
C ALA A 52 -8.53 14.06 4.79
N THR A 53 -8.48 12.92 4.09
CA THR A 53 -9.63 12.03 3.90
C THR A 53 -9.82 11.09 5.10
N LEU A 54 -8.78 10.87 5.88
CA LEU A 54 -8.83 10.09 7.11
C LEU A 54 -7.88 10.69 8.15
N THR A 55 -8.41 10.92 9.35
CA THR A 55 -7.62 11.24 10.53
C THR A 55 -8.03 10.31 11.66
N ALA A 56 -7.10 9.51 12.18
CA ALA A 56 -7.39 8.53 13.22
C ALA A 56 -6.20 8.39 14.18
N GLY A 57 -6.44 8.01 15.44
CA GLY A 57 -5.37 7.60 16.33
C GLY A 57 -4.61 6.39 15.74
N VAL A 58 -3.30 6.33 15.94
CA VAL A 58 -2.46 5.26 15.35
C VAL A 58 -2.80 3.86 15.87
N SER A 59 -3.45 3.78 17.02
CA SER A 59 -4.05 2.55 17.56
C SER A 59 -5.57 2.74 17.67
N SER A 60 -6.29 2.40 16.61
CA SER A 60 -7.74 2.59 16.47
C SER A 60 -8.37 1.45 15.68
N ASP A 61 -9.65 1.56 15.34
CA ASP A 61 -10.29 0.66 14.38
C ASP A 61 -9.83 0.89 12.94
N ARG A 62 -9.13 1.99 12.64
CA ARG A 62 -8.66 2.34 11.28
C ARG A 62 -7.15 2.34 11.13
N SER A 63 -6.40 2.14 12.21
CA SER A 63 -4.94 2.10 12.21
C SER A 63 -4.43 1.22 13.35
N ALA A 64 -3.28 0.58 13.16
CA ALA A 64 -2.58 -0.16 14.19
C ALA A 64 -1.07 0.08 14.07
N VAL A 65 -0.37 -0.14 15.17
CA VAL A 65 1.08 0.01 15.27
C VAL A 65 1.72 -1.32 15.58
N LEU A 66 2.86 -1.59 14.95
CA LEU A 66 3.67 -2.74 15.29
C LEU A 66 4.26 -2.56 16.70
N GLY A 67 4.25 -3.60 17.52
CA GLY A 67 4.92 -3.57 18.84
C GLY A 67 6.39 -3.18 18.70
N GLY A 68 6.85 -2.23 19.52
CA GLY A 68 8.21 -1.66 19.44
C GLY A 68 8.35 -0.46 18.49
N THR A 69 7.28 -0.04 17.80
CA THR A 69 7.31 1.19 16.99
C THR A 69 7.48 2.42 17.87
N THR A 70 8.38 3.31 17.48
CA THR A 70 8.59 4.60 18.15
C THR A 70 8.28 5.76 17.22
N PHE A 71 7.72 6.82 17.78
CA PHE A 71 7.38 8.07 17.09
C PHE A 71 8.31 9.16 17.57
N ARG A 72 8.95 9.91 16.68
CA ARG A 72 9.88 10.97 17.05
C ARG A 72 9.56 12.28 16.35
N ASN A 73 9.57 13.37 17.11
CA ASN A 73 9.46 14.71 16.56
C ASN A 73 10.76 15.14 15.85
N ALA A 74 10.74 16.32 15.23
CA ALA A 74 11.91 16.88 14.55
C ALA A 74 13.14 17.07 15.46
N ALA A 75 12.93 17.24 16.77
CA ALA A 75 13.99 17.31 17.77
C ALA A 75 14.52 15.92 18.21
N GLY A 76 13.99 14.83 17.64
CA GLY A 76 14.37 13.45 17.96
C GLY A 76 13.75 12.90 19.24
N GLN A 77 12.84 13.64 19.88
CA GLN A 77 12.19 13.23 21.12
C GLN A 77 11.05 12.25 20.84
N THR A 78 10.95 11.21 21.66
CA THR A 78 9.86 10.23 21.57
C THR A 78 8.53 10.84 21.96
N VAL A 79 7.51 10.62 21.14
CA VAL A 79 6.12 11.03 21.39
C VAL A 79 5.30 9.82 21.83
N ASP A 80 4.45 10.00 22.83
CA ASP A 80 3.56 8.95 23.32
C ASP A 80 2.56 8.52 22.24
N THR A 81 2.36 7.21 22.08
CA THR A 81 1.51 6.65 21.01
C THR A 81 0.05 7.11 21.12
N GLY A 82 -0.45 7.40 22.33
CA GLY A 82 -1.81 7.93 22.54
C GLY A 82 -2.00 9.38 22.08
N ALA A 83 -0.91 10.14 21.94
CA ALA A 83 -0.92 11.51 21.43
C ALA A 83 -0.68 11.61 19.92
N VAL A 84 -0.58 10.46 19.24
CA VAL A 84 -0.20 10.36 17.83
C VAL A 84 -1.39 9.97 16.98
N ARG A 85 -1.53 10.65 15.84
CA ARG A 85 -2.54 10.34 14.82
C ARG A 85 -1.89 10.01 13.49
N LEU A 86 -2.56 9.13 12.75
CA LEU A 86 -2.31 8.90 11.33
C LEU A 86 -3.24 9.81 10.53
N VAL A 87 -2.65 10.50 9.55
CA VAL A 87 -3.36 11.40 8.64
C VAL A 87 -3.14 10.91 7.22
N VAL A 88 -4.24 10.71 6.48
CA VAL A 88 -4.22 10.34 5.06
C VAL A 88 -4.72 11.51 4.24
N GLU A 89 -3.89 11.94 3.31
CA GLU A 89 -4.16 13.04 2.40
C GLU A 89 -4.21 12.51 0.97
N PRO A 90 -5.18 12.95 0.16
CA PRO A 90 -5.17 12.63 -1.26
C PRO A 90 -4.08 13.42 -1.98
N VAL A 91 -3.64 12.92 -3.13
CA VAL A 91 -2.72 13.64 -4.02
C VAL A 91 -3.47 14.36 -5.12
N SER A 92 -2.85 15.40 -5.70
CA SER A 92 -3.34 16.00 -6.93
C SER A 92 -3.22 15.05 -8.13
N ALA A 93 -4.02 15.26 -9.17
CA ALA A 93 -3.96 14.47 -10.40
C ALA A 93 -2.56 14.48 -11.05
N ALA A 94 -1.86 15.61 -11.00
CA ALA A 94 -0.49 15.73 -11.50
C ALA A 94 0.50 14.87 -10.71
N GLN A 95 0.39 14.84 -9.38
CA GLN A 95 1.23 14.00 -8.52
C GLN A 95 0.91 12.51 -8.68
N LEU A 96 -0.35 12.16 -8.92
CA LEU A 96 -0.75 10.79 -9.24
C LEU A 96 -0.11 10.33 -10.56
N GLN A 97 -0.19 11.15 -11.62
CA GLN A 97 0.45 10.88 -12.91
C GLN A 97 1.97 10.69 -12.77
N GLN A 98 2.61 11.58 -12.01
CA GLN A 98 4.05 11.48 -11.74
C GLN A 98 4.39 10.18 -10.98
N SER A 99 3.69 9.88 -9.89
CA SER A 99 3.96 8.69 -9.07
C SER A 99 3.71 7.40 -9.87
N ALA A 100 2.72 7.40 -10.75
CA ALA A 100 2.44 6.28 -11.65
C ALA A 100 3.54 6.09 -12.71
N ALA A 101 4.09 7.17 -13.27
CA ALA A 101 5.24 7.13 -14.18
C ALA A 101 6.48 6.55 -13.48
N GLU A 102 6.79 7.07 -12.30
CA GLU A 102 7.93 6.63 -11.50
C GLU A 102 7.80 5.15 -11.09
N LEU A 103 6.60 4.72 -10.68
CA LEU A 103 6.32 3.33 -10.36
C LEU A 103 6.44 2.42 -11.59
N SER A 104 5.91 2.84 -12.74
CA SER A 104 6.03 2.10 -14.00
C SER A 104 7.50 1.89 -14.40
N ALA A 105 8.31 2.95 -14.32
CA ALA A 105 9.75 2.87 -14.56
C ALA A 105 10.46 1.96 -13.54
N ALA A 106 10.07 2.01 -12.26
CA ALA A 106 10.60 1.13 -11.23
C ALA A 106 10.23 -0.34 -11.48
N MET A 107 9.01 -0.64 -11.93
CA MET A 107 8.60 -2.01 -12.27
C MET A 107 9.35 -2.59 -13.46
N ALA A 108 9.85 -1.75 -14.37
CA ALA A 108 10.75 -2.16 -15.43
C ALA A 108 12.21 -2.39 -14.96
N SER A 109 12.55 -1.96 -13.74
CA SER A 109 13.89 -2.14 -13.17
C SER A 109 14.07 -3.56 -12.62
N PRO A 110 15.26 -4.19 -12.82
CA PRO A 110 15.56 -5.51 -12.26
C PRO A 110 15.66 -5.54 -10.72
N VAL A 111 15.72 -4.37 -10.07
CA VAL A 111 15.83 -4.24 -8.61
C VAL A 111 14.47 -4.30 -7.92
N MET A 112 13.38 -4.06 -8.65
CA MET A 112 12.05 -4.07 -8.07
C MET A 112 11.57 -5.51 -7.81
N GLN A 113 11.25 -5.80 -6.55
CA GLN A 113 10.64 -7.07 -6.17
C GLN A 113 9.18 -6.85 -5.80
N ILE A 114 8.29 -7.61 -6.45
CA ILE A 114 6.86 -7.57 -6.16
C ILE A 114 6.49 -8.83 -5.41
N PHE A 115 6.27 -8.69 -4.12
CA PHE A 115 5.78 -9.80 -3.30
C PHE A 115 4.27 -9.92 -3.42
N ASN A 116 3.80 -11.14 -3.65
CA ASN A 116 2.38 -11.40 -3.71
C ASN A 116 1.80 -11.74 -2.35
N TYR A 117 1.05 -10.80 -1.81
CA TYR A 117 0.33 -10.95 -0.55
C TYR A 117 -1.15 -11.31 -0.72
N THR A 118 -1.56 -11.59 -1.96
CA THR A 118 -2.99 -11.71 -2.34
C THR A 118 -3.45 -13.15 -2.53
N GLY A 119 -2.52 -14.12 -2.50
CA GLY A 119 -2.83 -15.54 -2.74
C GLY A 119 -3.18 -15.88 -4.19
N LYS A 120 -2.85 -15.00 -5.15
CA LYS A 120 -3.11 -15.21 -6.60
C LYS A 120 -1.83 -15.47 -7.39
N GLN A 121 -1.82 -16.42 -8.30
CA GLN A 121 -0.67 -16.60 -9.19
C GLN A 121 -0.74 -15.68 -10.41
N THR A 122 0.42 -15.45 -11.02
CA THR A 122 0.54 -14.78 -12.32
C THR A 122 -0.13 -13.40 -12.30
N LEU A 123 0.34 -12.54 -11.38
CA LEU A 123 -0.21 -11.20 -11.22
C LEU A 123 0.12 -10.35 -12.46
N ASN A 124 -0.91 -9.96 -13.20
CA ASN A 124 -0.83 -8.90 -14.18
C ASN A 124 -1.36 -7.60 -13.58
N MET A 125 -0.52 -6.57 -13.57
CA MET A 125 -0.87 -5.24 -13.07
C MET A 125 -1.14 -4.23 -14.19
N THR A 126 -1.01 -4.69 -15.43
CA THR A 126 -1.26 -3.90 -16.62
C THR A 126 -2.66 -4.15 -17.18
N ASP A 127 -3.21 -3.13 -17.82
CA ASP A 127 -4.44 -3.24 -18.61
C ASP A 127 -4.20 -4.02 -19.92
N SER A 128 -5.24 -4.12 -20.76
CA SER A 128 -5.15 -4.77 -22.07
C SER A 128 -4.21 -4.09 -23.07
N GLN A 129 -3.76 -2.86 -22.77
CA GLN A 129 -2.87 -2.04 -23.57
C GLN A 129 -1.45 -2.03 -23.00
N GLY A 130 -1.20 -2.73 -21.89
CA GLY A 130 0.11 -2.83 -21.24
C GLY A 130 0.38 -1.70 -20.24
N ASN A 131 -0.59 -0.85 -19.93
CA ASN A 131 -0.40 0.30 -19.04
C ASN A 131 -0.67 -0.08 -17.59
N LEU A 132 0.07 0.51 -16.65
CA LEU A 132 -0.12 0.24 -15.22
C LEU A 132 -1.52 0.70 -14.77
N ASN A 133 -2.30 -0.21 -14.16
CA ASN A 133 -3.67 0.06 -13.73
C ASN A 133 -3.71 0.74 -12.34
N VAL A 134 -3.27 2.00 -12.29
CA VAL A 134 -3.22 2.79 -11.06
C VAL A 134 -4.61 3.30 -10.69
N ILE A 135 -5.04 3.03 -9.46
CA ILE A 135 -6.37 3.36 -8.95
C ILE A 135 -6.35 4.59 -8.09
N LYS A 136 -5.39 4.65 -7.16
CA LYS A 136 -5.36 5.67 -6.12
C LYS A 136 -3.94 5.92 -5.66
N ASN A 137 -3.66 7.16 -5.32
CA ASN A 137 -2.44 7.55 -4.63
C ASN A 137 -2.80 8.42 -3.41
N VAL A 138 -2.12 8.16 -2.30
CA VAL A 138 -2.31 8.87 -1.04
C VAL A 138 -0.96 9.20 -0.41
N LEU A 139 -0.92 10.29 0.33
CA LEU A 139 0.15 10.59 1.27
C LEU A 139 -0.32 10.23 2.67
N ILE A 140 0.49 9.48 3.38
CA ILE A 140 0.21 9.05 4.75
C ILE A 140 1.28 9.66 5.63
N SER A 141 0.86 10.43 6.62
CA SER A 141 1.74 11.02 7.61
C SER A 141 1.33 10.60 9.01
N VAL A 142 2.28 10.70 9.94
CA VAL A 142 2.02 10.56 11.36
C VAL A 142 2.27 11.91 12.01
N ARG A 143 1.32 12.37 12.82
CA ARG A 143 1.33 13.72 13.39
C ARG A 143 1.02 13.71 14.89
N ASP A 144 1.59 14.65 15.63
CA ASP A 144 1.23 14.91 17.02
C ASP A 144 -0.06 15.75 17.12
N GLN A 145 -0.59 15.97 18.32
CA GLN A 145 -1.80 16.78 18.55
C GLN A 145 -1.71 18.23 18.02
N ALA A 146 -0.50 18.79 17.90
CA ALA A 146 -0.26 20.13 17.36
C ALA A 146 -0.09 20.15 15.83
N ASP A 147 -0.28 19.01 15.15
CA ASP A 147 -0.12 18.85 13.70
C ASP A 147 1.32 18.86 13.19
N ASN A 148 2.29 18.67 14.07
CA ASN A 148 3.68 18.50 13.64
C ASN A 148 3.89 17.08 13.11
N LEU A 149 4.65 16.96 12.02
CA LEU A 149 5.08 15.68 11.47
C LEU A 149 5.98 14.93 12.45
N LEU A 150 5.77 13.62 12.51
CA LEU A 150 6.56 12.68 13.29
C LEU A 150 7.17 11.63 12.37
N SER A 151 8.44 11.35 12.61
CA SER A 151 9.12 10.19 12.03
C SER A 151 8.74 8.93 12.79
N ILE A 152 8.71 7.80 12.08
CA ILE A 152 8.44 6.49 12.65
C ILE A 152 9.65 5.57 12.50
N ASN A 153 9.94 4.80 13.55
CA ASN A 153 10.87 3.68 13.48
C ASN A 153 10.14 2.43 13.96
N GLY A 154 9.79 1.55 13.02
CA GLY A 154 8.86 0.43 13.19
C GLY A 154 7.93 0.32 11.99
N ALA A 155 6.67 -0.04 12.22
CA ALA A 155 5.66 -0.11 11.16
C ALA A 155 4.28 0.33 11.65
N VAL A 156 3.52 0.92 10.74
CA VAL A 156 2.13 1.32 10.95
C VAL A 156 1.24 0.69 9.89
N ALA A 157 0.02 0.34 10.27
CA ALA A 157 -0.92 -0.32 9.40
C ALA A 157 -2.23 0.47 9.30
N PRO A 158 -2.39 1.38 8.32
CA PRO A 158 -3.67 2.02 8.06
C PRO A 158 -4.64 1.06 7.36
N ALA A 159 -5.94 1.24 7.62
CA ALA A 159 -7.01 0.49 6.98
C ALA A 159 -8.10 1.37 6.38
N PHE A 160 -8.37 1.08 5.12
CA PHE A 160 -9.34 1.74 4.26
C PHE A 160 -10.56 0.82 4.09
N THR A 161 -11.71 1.40 3.83
CA THR A 161 -12.82 0.69 3.20
C THR A 161 -12.48 0.43 1.73
N VAL A 162 -13.12 -0.57 1.14
CA VAL A 162 -12.95 -0.85 -0.30
C VAL A 162 -13.34 0.38 -1.14
N GLN A 163 -14.41 1.09 -0.77
CA GLN A 163 -14.85 2.29 -1.49
C GLN A 163 -13.86 3.46 -1.37
N GLU A 164 -13.14 3.58 -0.25
CA GLU A 164 -12.09 4.59 -0.13
C GLU A 164 -10.95 4.35 -1.13
N ILE A 165 -10.69 3.11 -1.56
CA ILE A 165 -9.64 2.81 -2.54
C ILE A 165 -10.17 2.73 -3.97
N LEU A 166 -11.32 2.11 -4.18
CA LEU A 166 -11.89 1.84 -5.51
C LEU A 166 -12.92 2.87 -5.97
N GLY A 167 -13.32 3.80 -5.11
CA GLY A 167 -14.42 4.73 -5.38
C GLY A 167 -15.75 3.99 -5.50
N LYS A 168 -16.45 4.20 -6.62
CA LYS A 168 -17.74 3.54 -6.93
C LYS A 168 -17.55 2.14 -7.54
N ASN A 169 -16.30 1.71 -7.78
CA ASN A 169 -16.00 0.45 -8.45
C ASN A 169 -15.88 -0.71 -7.47
N GLU A 170 -16.07 -1.93 -7.99
CA GLU A 170 -15.83 -3.18 -7.28
C GLU A 170 -14.73 -3.99 -7.97
N LEU A 171 -14.01 -4.81 -7.21
CA LEU A 171 -13.06 -5.76 -7.79
C LEU A 171 -13.81 -6.81 -8.59
N ARG A 172 -13.42 -6.99 -9.85
CA ARG A 172 -13.96 -8.04 -10.71
C ARG A 172 -13.40 -9.40 -10.30
N ALA A 173 -14.01 -10.46 -10.84
CA ALA A 173 -13.53 -11.82 -10.64
C ALA A 173 -12.06 -11.94 -11.10
N GLY A 174 -11.20 -12.39 -10.18
CA GLY A 174 -9.77 -12.52 -10.43
C GLY A 174 -8.93 -11.28 -10.09
N GLU A 175 -9.55 -10.14 -9.84
CA GLU A 175 -8.85 -8.91 -9.43
C GLU A 175 -8.52 -8.89 -7.95
N THR A 176 -7.49 -8.11 -7.61
CA THR A 176 -7.00 -7.82 -6.28
C THR A 176 -6.28 -6.46 -6.29
N ILE A 177 -5.79 -6.03 -5.15
CA ILE A 177 -5.11 -4.74 -4.99
C ILE A 177 -3.68 -4.99 -4.52
N GLN A 178 -2.74 -4.33 -5.19
CA GLN A 178 -1.36 -4.16 -4.73
C GLN A 178 -1.17 -2.73 -4.24
N ALA A 179 -0.29 -2.54 -3.26
CA ALA A 179 0.08 -1.23 -2.77
C ALA A 179 1.60 -1.09 -2.79
N PHE A 180 2.09 0.08 -3.20
CA PHE A 180 3.50 0.37 -3.32
C PHE A 180 3.85 1.63 -2.56
N TYR A 181 4.93 1.58 -1.79
CA TYR A 181 5.47 2.73 -1.07
C TYR A 181 6.74 3.23 -1.75
N ARG A 182 6.78 4.52 -2.06
CA ARG A 182 7.98 5.22 -2.53
C ARG A 182 8.82 5.68 -1.34
N ARG A 183 10.00 5.09 -1.17
CA ARG A 183 10.96 5.48 -0.14
C ARG A 183 11.57 6.85 -0.43
N ALA A 184 12.19 7.45 0.59
CA ALA A 184 12.87 8.74 0.48
C ALA A 184 14.05 8.73 -0.51
N ASP A 185 14.68 7.58 -0.74
CA ASP A 185 15.76 7.40 -1.72
C ASP A 185 15.24 7.27 -3.18
N GLY A 186 13.93 7.34 -3.39
CA GLY A 186 13.28 7.18 -4.70
C GLY A 186 13.03 5.72 -5.11
N SER A 187 13.47 4.74 -4.31
CA SER A 187 13.15 3.34 -4.55
C SER A 187 11.70 3.01 -4.17
N TRP A 188 11.16 1.98 -4.79
CA TRP A 188 9.80 1.51 -4.53
C TRP A 188 9.83 0.14 -3.86
N ILE A 189 8.85 -0.11 -2.99
CA ILE A 189 8.60 -1.44 -2.44
C ILE A 189 7.13 -1.80 -2.47
N ALA A 190 6.84 -3.07 -2.73
CA ALA A 190 5.53 -3.65 -2.52
C ALA A 190 5.23 -3.74 -1.02
N LEU A 191 4.05 -3.27 -0.63
CA LEU A 191 3.55 -3.38 0.73
C LEU A 191 2.70 -4.64 0.90
N PRO A 192 2.74 -5.29 2.08
CA PRO A 192 1.72 -6.26 2.46
C PRO A 192 0.33 -5.65 2.36
N VAL A 193 -0.58 -6.32 1.65
CA VAL A 193 -2.00 -5.94 1.52
C VAL A 193 -2.87 -7.10 1.97
N VAL A 194 -3.84 -6.84 2.86
CA VAL A 194 -4.90 -7.79 3.21
C VAL A 194 -6.25 -7.14 2.90
N ILE A 195 -7.08 -7.86 2.15
CA ILE A 195 -8.45 -7.48 1.83
C ILE A 195 -9.38 -8.45 2.53
N GLN A 196 -10.18 -7.97 3.47
CA GLN A 196 -11.10 -8.82 4.21
C GLN A 196 -12.34 -8.05 4.65
N ASN A 197 -13.52 -8.64 4.41
CA ASN A 197 -14.81 -8.12 4.88
C ASN A 197 -15.09 -6.65 4.53
N GLY A 198 -14.68 -6.20 3.33
CA GLY A 198 -14.88 -4.83 2.85
C GLY A 198 -13.86 -3.80 3.38
N ALA A 199 -12.80 -4.26 4.04
CA ALA A 199 -11.67 -3.44 4.44
C ALA A 199 -10.40 -3.86 3.69
N ILE A 200 -9.53 -2.89 3.43
CA ILE A 200 -8.19 -3.05 2.86
C ILE A 200 -7.22 -2.49 3.89
N ALA A 201 -6.33 -3.32 4.41
CA ALA A 201 -5.24 -2.87 5.28
C ALA A 201 -3.91 -3.06 4.58
N ILE A 202 -3.00 -2.13 4.80
CA ILE A 202 -1.61 -2.19 4.34
C ILE A 202 -0.67 -2.07 5.52
N SER A 203 0.55 -2.61 5.41
CA SER A 203 1.61 -2.37 6.40
C SER A 203 2.69 -1.50 5.79
N ILE A 204 2.96 -0.34 6.39
CA ILE A 204 3.96 0.61 5.94
C ILE A 204 5.16 0.56 6.90
N PRO A 205 6.38 0.30 6.41
CA PRO A 205 7.59 0.32 7.22
C PRO A 205 8.00 1.75 7.58
N SER A 206 9.17 1.94 8.19
CA SER A 206 9.62 3.24 8.68
C SER A 206 9.63 4.35 7.61
N PHE A 207 9.22 5.56 8.01
CA PHE A 207 9.26 6.77 7.20
C PHE A 207 9.40 8.02 8.08
N GLY A 208 9.98 9.08 7.53
CA GLY A 208 10.28 10.33 8.24
C GLY A 208 9.24 11.43 8.05
N ASP A 209 8.78 11.62 6.80
CA ASP A 209 7.84 12.67 6.42
C ASP A 209 6.49 12.05 6.03
N TYR A 210 6.30 11.81 4.73
CA TYR A 210 5.11 11.21 4.17
C TYR A 210 5.45 9.86 3.54
N ALA A 211 4.62 8.87 3.80
CA ALA A 211 4.57 7.68 2.98
C ALA A 211 3.71 7.94 1.74
N ASN A 212 4.35 8.08 0.57
CA ASN A 212 3.65 8.12 -0.71
C ASN A 212 3.28 6.69 -1.12
N VAL A 213 1.99 6.37 -1.05
CA VAL A 213 1.46 5.03 -1.33
C VAL A 213 0.58 5.05 -2.58
N VAL A 214 0.91 4.18 -3.53
CA VAL A 214 0.17 3.98 -4.79
C VAL A 214 -0.53 2.63 -4.76
N PHE A 215 -1.83 2.61 -5.06
CA PHE A 215 -2.66 1.41 -5.18
C PHE A 215 -2.89 1.08 -6.65
N VAL A 216 -2.74 -0.20 -6.98
CA VAL A 216 -2.83 -0.74 -8.35
C VAL A 216 -3.76 -1.95 -8.37
N ILE A 217 -4.61 -2.06 -9.40
CA ILE A 217 -5.34 -3.32 -9.63
C ILE A 217 -4.37 -4.33 -10.20
N ALA A 218 -4.31 -5.49 -9.57
CA ALA A 218 -3.68 -6.66 -10.15
C ALA A 218 -4.74 -7.71 -10.47
N LYS A 219 -4.59 -8.41 -11.58
CA LYS A 219 -5.39 -9.56 -11.95
C LYS A 219 -4.53 -10.80 -11.85
N GLY A 220 -5.03 -11.84 -11.19
CA GLY A 220 -4.32 -13.10 -11.10
C GLY A 220 -5.27 -14.27 -10.94
N THR A 221 -4.77 -15.46 -11.25
CA THR A 221 -5.54 -16.69 -11.12
C THR A 221 -5.55 -17.10 -9.65
N SER A 222 -6.74 -17.28 -9.08
CA SER A 222 -6.87 -17.76 -7.70
C SER A 222 -6.29 -19.16 -7.57
N VAL A 223 -5.51 -19.41 -6.52
CA VAL A 223 -5.02 -20.75 -6.20
C VAL A 223 -5.53 -21.19 -4.84
N THR A 224 -5.97 -22.44 -4.75
CA THR A 224 -6.45 -23.08 -3.51
C THR A 224 -5.30 -23.49 -2.58
N THR A 225 -4.09 -23.57 -3.12
CA THR A 225 -2.84 -23.87 -2.41
C THR A 225 -1.73 -23.07 -3.09
N ILE A 226 -0.92 -22.32 -2.34
CA ILE A 226 0.29 -21.69 -2.89
C ILE A 226 1.32 -22.83 -3.06
N PRO A 227 1.67 -23.26 -4.29
CA PRO A 227 2.59 -24.36 -4.50
C PRO A 227 4.00 -23.93 -4.09
N GLY A 228 4.72 -24.80 -3.37
CA GLY A 228 6.12 -24.55 -3.00
C GLY A 228 7.07 -24.39 -4.19
N SER A 229 6.66 -24.75 -5.42
CA SER A 229 7.41 -24.55 -6.66
C SER A 229 7.11 -23.21 -7.35
N ALA A 230 6.09 -22.47 -6.91
CA ALA A 230 5.91 -21.08 -7.31
C ALA A 230 7.00 -20.18 -6.71
N MET A 231 7.93 -20.75 -5.91
CA MET A 231 9.00 -20.19 -5.06
C MET A 231 10.30 -19.74 -5.74
N THR A 232 10.28 -19.44 -7.03
CA THR A 232 11.44 -18.88 -7.74
C THR A 232 11.16 -17.49 -8.31
N SER A 233 12.14 -16.59 -8.11
CA SER A 233 12.21 -15.26 -8.75
C SER A 233 12.17 -15.41 -10.28
N PRO A 234 11.56 -14.46 -11.05
CA PRO A 234 11.68 -14.44 -12.51
C PRO A 234 13.10 -14.21 -13.01
N ASN A 235 14.00 -13.75 -12.14
CA ASN A 235 15.42 -13.56 -12.45
C ASN A 235 16.28 -14.31 -11.42
N THR A 236 16.67 -15.52 -11.79
CA THR A 236 18.01 -16.06 -11.54
C THR A 236 18.63 -16.37 -12.88
#